data_AF-A0AAT9H065-F1
#
_entry.id   AF-A0AAT9H065-F1
#
_cell.length_a   1.000
_cell.length_b   1.000
_cell.length_c   1.000
_cell.angle_alpha   90.00
_cell.angle_beta   90.00
_cell.angle_gamma   90.00
#
_symmetry.space_group_name_H-M   'P 1'
#
loop_
_entity.id
_entity.type
_entity.pdbx_description
1 polymer ?
#
loop_
_entity_poly.entity_id
_entity_poly.type
_entity_poly.pdbx_seq_one_letter_code
_entity_poly.pdbx_strand_id
1 'polypeptide(L)'
;MFELTEIESEILRSQFGTLKQGGYSKYNSMVFTEQGVAMLSSVLNSATAIKVNIQIIRVFTKIRQSISDTLEMKLEIEEIKKKLSNQNKNIELVFTYLDQLMDKQENKIERTKIGYKK
;
A
#
# COMPACT_ATOMS: atom_id res chain seq x y z
N MET A 1 -10.52 19.86 5.74
CA MET A 1 -9.86 20.67 4.68
C MET A 1 -8.43 20.18 4.56
N PHE A 2 -7.84 20.28 3.38
CA PHE A 2 -6.42 20.02 3.18
C PHE A 2 -5.82 21.08 2.25
N GLU A 3 -4.51 21.27 2.34
CA GLU A 3 -3.77 22.21 1.50
C GLU A 3 -3.33 21.50 0.22
N LEU A 4 -3.49 22.17 -0.92
CA LEU A 4 -3.04 21.64 -2.20
C LEU A 4 -1.51 21.69 -2.30
N THR A 5 -0.96 20.76 -3.08
CA THR A 5 0.42 20.84 -3.53
C THR A 5 0.59 21.96 -4.56
N GLU A 6 1.83 22.42 -4.77
CA GLU A 6 2.13 23.46 -5.77
C GLU A 6 1.66 23.06 -7.17
N ILE A 7 1.88 21.79 -7.54
CA ILE A 7 1.47 21.23 -8.84
C ILE A 7 -0.05 21.27 -9.01
N GLU A 8 -0.80 20.84 -7.99
CA GLU A 8 -2.27 20.86 -8.04
C GLU A 8 -2.82 22.28 -8.09
N SER A 9 -2.17 23.22 -7.38
CA SER A 9 -2.51 24.64 -7.38
C SER A 9 -2.31 25.27 -8.76
N GLU A 10 -1.26 24.87 -9.49
CA GLU A 10 -1.00 25.33 -10.86
C GLU A 10 -2.06 24.81 -11.85
N ILE A 11 -2.49 23.54 -11.72
CA ILE A 11 -3.52 22.95 -12.60
C ILE A 11 -4.88 23.65 -12.46
N LEU A 12 -5.23 24.11 -11.26
CA LEU A 12 -6.50 24.78 -11.01
C LEU A 12 -6.55 26.24 -11.51
N ARG A 13 -5.46 26.76 -12.08
CA ARG A 13 -5.41 28.13 -12.59
C ARG A 13 -5.93 28.23 -14.01
N SER A 14 -6.78 29.24 -14.21
CA SER A 14 -7.16 29.70 -15.54
C SER A 14 -6.05 30.58 -16.12
N GLN A 15 -5.66 30.35 -17.37
CA GLN A 15 -4.64 31.17 -18.05
C GLN A 15 -4.94 32.68 -18.02
N PHE A 16 -6.23 33.07 -17.96
CA PHE A 16 -6.65 34.46 -18.06
C PHE A 16 -7.38 34.98 -16.81
N GLY A 17 -7.80 34.10 -15.90
CA GLY A 17 -8.64 34.45 -14.75
C GLY A 17 -7.93 34.52 -13.40
N THR A 18 -6.66 34.10 -13.32
CA THR A 18 -5.94 34.01 -12.03
C THR A 18 -4.71 34.92 -11.97
N LEU A 19 -4.52 35.56 -10.81
CA LEU A 19 -3.38 36.44 -10.51
C LEU A 19 -2.02 35.74 -10.75
N LYS A 20 -0.96 36.47 -11.10
CA LYS A 20 0.39 35.89 -11.33
C LYS A 20 0.94 35.18 -10.07
N GLN A 21 1.64 34.06 -10.26
CA GLN A 21 2.31 33.30 -9.18
C GLN A 21 3.40 34.19 -8.57
N GLY A 22 3.48 34.26 -7.24
CA GLY A 22 4.43 35.13 -6.54
C GLY A 22 4.06 36.62 -6.48
N GLY A 23 2.97 37.05 -7.12
CA GLY A 23 2.49 38.43 -7.01
C GLY A 23 1.82 38.72 -5.66
N TYR A 24 0.96 37.80 -5.18
CA TYR A 24 0.14 38.03 -3.97
C TYR A 24 -0.30 36.78 -3.18
N SER A 25 -0.37 35.56 -3.76
CA SER A 25 -0.74 34.36 -2.99
C SER A 25 0.49 33.81 -2.27
N LYS A 26 0.58 34.04 -0.96
CA LYS A 26 1.70 33.57 -0.12
C LYS A 26 1.55 32.10 0.32
N TYR A 27 0.35 31.53 0.17
CA TYR A 27 -0.01 30.19 0.63
C TYR A 27 -0.76 29.43 -0.45
N ASN A 28 -0.70 28.10 -0.43
CA ASN A 28 -1.48 27.27 -1.33
C ASN A 28 -2.96 27.29 -0.94
N SER A 29 -3.82 27.02 -1.93
CA SER A 29 -5.26 27.04 -1.69
C SER A 29 -5.66 25.88 -0.79
N MET A 30 -6.50 26.19 0.19
CA MET A 30 -7.10 25.21 1.08
C MET A 30 -8.42 24.73 0.47
N VAL A 31 -8.58 23.42 0.32
CA VAL A 31 -9.75 22.80 -0.29
C VAL A 31 -10.58 22.01 0.73
N PHE A 32 -11.89 21.96 0.47
CA PHE A 32 -12.83 21.27 1.33
C PHE A 32 -12.72 19.75 1.18
N THR A 33 -12.79 19.07 2.32
CA THR A 33 -12.99 17.62 2.36
C THR A 33 -14.49 17.31 2.23
N GLU A 34 -14.86 16.04 2.12
CA GLU A 34 -16.26 15.58 2.05
C GLU A 34 -17.22 16.32 3.00
N GLN A 35 -16.84 16.45 4.26
CA GLN A 35 -17.62 17.16 5.28
C GLN A 35 -17.75 18.66 5.01
N GLY A 36 -16.72 19.28 4.44
CA GLY A 36 -16.75 20.68 4.03
C GLY A 36 -17.64 20.93 2.81
N VAL A 37 -17.65 19.99 1.85
CA VAL A 37 -18.58 20.03 0.71
C VAL A 37 -20.03 19.91 1.20
N ALA A 38 -20.28 19.01 2.15
CA ALA A 38 -21.60 18.88 2.78
C ALA A 38 -22.04 20.18 3.47
N MET A 39 -21.15 20.83 4.23
CA MET A 39 -21.43 22.13 4.86
C MET A 39 -21.73 23.23 3.85
N LEU A 40 -20.96 23.35 2.76
CA LEU A 40 -21.23 24.36 1.73
C LEU A 40 -22.52 24.09 0.96
N SER A 41 -22.83 22.83 0.69
CA SER A 41 -24.06 22.47 -0.02
C SER A 41 -25.32 22.82 0.79
N SER A 42 -25.22 22.89 2.12
CA SER A 42 -26.33 23.29 2.99
C SER A 42 -26.73 24.75 2.80
N VAL A 43 -25.82 25.58 2.24
CA VAL A 43 -26.08 26.97 1.88
C VAL A 43 -27.02 27.07 0.67
N LEU A 44 -26.96 26.09 -0.25
CA LEU A 44 -27.79 26.03 -1.44
C LEU A 44 -28.97 25.09 -1.22
N ASN A 45 -30.15 25.65 -0.95
CA ASN A 45 -31.34 24.88 -0.58
C ASN A 45 -32.25 24.47 -1.78
N SER A 46 -31.71 24.35 -2.99
CA SER A 46 -32.50 23.92 -4.15
C SER A 46 -32.59 22.39 -4.22
N ALA A 47 -33.72 21.86 -4.73
CA ALA A 47 -33.89 20.41 -4.88
C ALA A 47 -32.82 19.75 -5.78
N THR A 48 -32.28 20.50 -6.74
CA THR A 48 -31.16 20.06 -7.58
C THR A 48 -29.84 20.03 -6.80
N ALA A 49 -29.53 21.08 -6.02
CA ALA A 49 -28.33 21.15 -5.20
C ALA A 49 -28.28 20.02 -4.16
N ILE A 50 -29.42 19.72 -3.52
CA ILE A 50 -29.53 18.62 -2.54
C ILE A 50 -29.20 17.27 -3.21
N LYS A 51 -29.75 16.99 -4.39
CA LYS A 51 -29.48 15.74 -5.12
C LYS A 51 -28.01 15.61 -5.51
N VAL A 52 -27.41 16.69 -6.03
CA VAL A 52 -26.00 16.72 -6.44
C VAL A 52 -25.09 16.48 -5.23
N ASN A 53 -25.36 17.11 -4.09
CA ASN A 53 -24.58 16.91 -2.87
C ASN A 53 -24.60 15.45 -2.40
N ILE A 54 -25.78 14.82 -2.37
CA ILE A 54 -25.91 13.40 -2.01
C ILE A 54 -25.07 12.52 -2.94
N GLN A 55 -25.06 12.82 -4.25
CA GLN A 55 -24.24 12.08 -5.19
C GLN A 55 -22.75 12.28 -4.95
N ILE A 56 -22.31 13.53 -4.73
CA ILE A 56 -20.91 13.84 -4.43
C ILE A 56 -20.43 13.05 -3.21
N ILE A 57 -21.16 13.11 -2.10
CA ILE A 57 -20.81 12.38 -0.87
C ILE A 57 -20.71 10.87 -1.14
N ARG A 58 -21.70 10.29 -1.84
CA ARG A 58 -21.70 8.85 -2.18
C ARG A 58 -20.49 8.43 -3.01
N VAL A 59 -20.08 9.27 -3.96
CA VAL A 59 -18.91 9.00 -4.80
C VAL A 59 -17.64 9.01 -3.95
N PHE A 60 -17.45 10.04 -3.13
CA PHE A 60 -16.28 10.13 -2.26
C PHE A 60 -16.20 8.98 -1.25
N THR A 61 -17.32 8.60 -0.62
CA THR A 61 -17.34 7.45 0.30
C THR A 61 -16.96 6.15 -0.40
N LYS A 62 -17.44 5.94 -1.64
CA LYS A 62 -17.09 4.74 -2.43
C LYS A 62 -15.62 4.72 -2.83
N ILE A 63 -15.07 5.85 -3.25
CA ILE A 63 -13.65 5.98 -3.60
C ILE A 63 -12.79 5.62 -2.39
N ARG A 64 -13.10 6.20 -1.23
CA ARG A 64 -12.35 5.93 0.01
C ARG A 64 -12.42 4.45 0.39
N GLN A 65 -13.61 3.86 0.34
CA GLN A 65 -13.78 2.44 0.64
C GLN A 65 -12.98 1.56 -0.32
N SER A 66 -13.04 1.84 -1.62
CA SER A 66 -12.25 1.11 -2.61
C SER A 66 -10.74 1.22 -2.36
N ILE A 67 -10.23 2.39 -1.95
CA ILE A 67 -8.82 2.56 -1.59
C ILE A 67 -8.48 1.73 -0.35
N SER A 68 -9.33 1.76 0.68
CA SER A 68 -9.14 0.94 1.89
C SER A 68 -9.12 -0.56 1.59
N ASP A 69 -10.09 -1.05 0.81
CA ASP A 69 -10.18 -2.46 0.44
C ASP A 69 -8.93 -2.92 -0.33
N THR A 70 -8.42 -2.09 -1.25
CA THR A 70 -7.19 -2.41 -1.98
C THR A 70 -5.94 -2.40 -1.10
N LEU A 71 -5.91 -1.55 -0.07
CA LEU A 71 -4.81 -1.50 0.89
C LEU A 71 -4.81 -2.75 1.76
N GLU A 72 -5.97 -3.18 2.25
CA GLU A 72 -6.13 -4.40 3.04
C GLU A 72 -5.68 -5.63 2.24
N MET A 73 -6.17 -5.78 1.00
CA MET A 73 -5.72 -6.85 0.09
C MET A 73 -4.20 -6.82 -0.13
N LYS A 74 -3.61 -5.62 -0.28
CA LYS A 74 -2.15 -5.50 -0.47
C LYS A 74 -1.38 -5.98 0.76
N LEU A 75 -1.85 -5.66 1.96
CA LEU A 75 -1.24 -6.12 3.20
C LEU A 75 -1.33 -7.65 3.35
N GLU A 76 -2.48 -8.24 3.07
CA GLU A 76 -2.65 -9.70 3.10
C GLU A 76 -1.70 -10.40 2.12
N ILE A 77 -1.58 -9.88 0.89
CA ILE A 77 -0.64 -10.39 -0.12
C ILE A 77 0.81 -10.29 0.37
N GLU A 78 1.17 -9.19 1.03
CA GLU A 78 2.53 -9.01 1.58
C GLU A 78 2.81 -10.01 2.71
N GLU A 79 1.84 -10.29 3.57
CA GLU A 79 1.96 -11.30 4.61
C GLU A 79 2.13 -12.72 4.02
N ILE A 80 1.35 -13.07 3.00
CA ILE A 80 1.47 -14.35 2.29
C ILE A 80 2.85 -14.48 1.66
N LYS A 81 3.35 -13.43 0.97
CA LYS A 81 4.70 -13.42 0.38
C LYS A 81 5.77 -13.64 1.43
N LYS A 82 5.65 -13.03 2.61
CA LYS A 82 6.58 -13.21 3.72
C LYS A 82 6.58 -14.63 4.26
N LYS A 83 5.39 -15.24 4.44
CA LYS A 83 5.25 -16.64 4.86
C LYS A 83 5.89 -17.59 3.85
N LEU A 84 5.64 -17.39 2.55
CA LEU A 84 6.20 -18.21 1.48
C LEU A 84 7.73 -18.11 1.42
N SER A 85 8.30 -16.91 1.57
CA SER A 85 9.75 -16.72 1.62
C SER A 85 10.40 -17.49 2.78
N ASN A 86 9.76 -17.49 3.96
CA ASN A 86 10.25 -18.25 5.11
C ASN A 86 10.16 -19.76 4.86
N GLN A 87 9.08 -20.25 4.25
CA GLN A 87 8.96 -21.67 3.87
C GLN A 87 10.06 -22.08 2.89
N ASN A 88 10.39 -21.25 1.91
CA ASN A 88 11.43 -21.54 0.93
C ASN A 88 12.80 -21.72 1.61
N LYS A 89 13.15 -20.84 2.56
CA LYS A 89 14.37 -20.96 3.37
C LYS A 89 14.41 -22.25 4.19
N ASN A 90 13.28 -22.62 4.79
CA ASN A 90 13.19 -23.87 5.55
C ASN A 90 13.40 -25.10 4.66
N ILE A 91 12.86 -25.07 3.44
CA ILE A 91 13.04 -26.15 2.45
C ILE A 91 14.51 -26.25 2.01
N GLU A 92 15.15 -25.13 1.68
CA GLU A 92 16.60 -25.08 1.37
C GLU A 92 17.42 -25.70 2.52
N LEU A 93 17.06 -25.39 3.76
CA LEU A 93 17.73 -25.88 4.95
C LEU A 93 17.50 -27.39 5.17
N VAL A 94 16.32 -27.92 4.84
CA VAL A 94 16.06 -29.37 4.83
C VAL A 94 16.91 -30.08 3.79
N PHE A 95 17.01 -29.55 2.57
CA PHE A 95 17.83 -30.14 1.52
C PHE A 95 19.32 -30.16 1.89
N THR A 96 19.84 -29.06 2.44
CA THR A 96 21.24 -29.03 2.90
C THR A 96 21.54 -30.06 3.99
N TYR A 97 20.59 -30.32 4.91
CA TYR A 97 20.74 -31.41 5.89
C TYR A 97 20.67 -32.80 5.26
N LEU A 98 19.81 -33.02 4.27
CA LEU A 98 19.75 -34.29 3.54
C LEU A 98 21.08 -34.57 2.83
N ASP A 99 21.65 -33.57 2.16
CA ASP A 99 22.96 -33.67 1.50
C ASP A 99 24.06 -34.04 2.51
N GLN A 100 24.12 -33.36 3.66
CA GLN A 100 25.08 -33.67 4.73
C GLN A 100 24.92 -35.10 5.29
N LEU A 101 23.68 -35.60 5.39
CA LEU A 101 23.42 -36.96 5.84
C LEU A 101 23.83 -38.00 4.80
N MET A 102 23.62 -37.71 3.51
CA MET A 102 24.07 -38.56 2.40
C MET A 102 25.61 -38.63 2.35
N ASP A 103 26.30 -37.49 2.44
CA ASP A 103 27.77 -37.43 2.48
C ASP A 103 28.38 -38.24 3.64
N LYS A 104 27.69 -38.23 4.79
CA LYS A 104 28.12 -38.97 5.98
C LYS A 104 27.87 -40.48 5.87
N GLN A 105 26.92 -40.91 5.05
CA GLN A 105 26.69 -42.33 4.75
C GLN A 105 27.72 -42.87 3.76
N GLU A 106 28.15 -42.09 2.76
CA GLU A 106 29.18 -42.48 1.80
C GLU A 106 30.58 -42.54 2.45
N ASN A 107 30.91 -41.60 3.34
CA ASN A 107 32.19 -41.56 4.06
C ASN A 107 32.18 -42.37 5.37
N LYS A 108 31.61 -43.58 5.36
CA LYS A 108 31.61 -44.45 6.54
C LYS A 108 32.99 -45.09 6.68
N ILE A 109 33.84 -44.51 7.53
CA ILE A 109 35.18 -45.05 7.85
C ILE A 109 35.03 -46.53 8.23
N GLU A 110 35.67 -47.42 7.47
CA GLU A 110 35.70 -48.83 7.79
C GLU A 110 36.29 -49.01 9.20
N ARG A 111 35.49 -49.57 10.12
CA ARG A 111 35.94 -49.81 11.49
C ARG A 111 37.18 -50.70 11.45
N THR A 112 38.24 -50.27 12.12
CA THR A 112 39.42 -51.11 12.36
C THR A 112 38.96 -52.43 12.97
N LYS A 113 39.18 -53.53 12.26
CA LYS A 113 38.83 -54.86 12.74
C LYS A 113 39.74 -55.19 13.93
N ILE A 114 39.18 -55.16 15.14
CA ILE A 114 39.89 -55.57 16.36
C ILE A 114 39.74 -57.08 16.47
N GLY A 115 40.84 -57.80 16.27
CA GLY A 115 40.89 -59.26 16.34
C GLY A 115 42.33 -59.78 16.30
N TYR A 116 42.54 -60.97 16.87
CA TYR A 116 43.86 -61.58 16.98
C TYR A 116 44.36 -62.01 15.59
N LYS A 117 45.55 -61.52 15.17
CA LYS A 117 46.25 -62.09 14.02
C LYS A 117 46.94 -63.37 14.48
N LYS A 118 46.59 -64.48 13.82
CA LYS A 118 47.16 -65.81 14.06
C LYS A 118 48.55 -65.92 13.46
#